data_AF-A0A7C3KG99-F1
#
_entry.id   AF-A0A7C3KG99-F1
#
_cell.length_a   1.000
_cell.length_b   1.000
_cell.length_c   1.000
_cell.angle_alpha   90.00
_cell.angle_beta   90.00
_cell.angle_gamma   90.00
#
_symmetry.space_group_name_H-M   'P 1'
#
loop_
_entity.id
_entity.type
_entity.pdbx_description
1 polymer ?
#
loop_
_entity_poly.entity_id
_entity_poly.type
_entity_poly.pdbx_seq_one_letter_code
_entity_poly.pdbx_strand_id
1 'polypeptide(L)'
;MHSLSQAERQESVKAGLLGAVVGVPLILGLSALNGKLGVLNPDLFSPIAATNWQQVIVGSAIALFSCFLFGVTYRYIIRQDANPHLRSGAIGAFALVRGLAQLETIWQSSSWPVWLTLLSESFALLMGVQIALDWAIAQGWVKSFQG
;
A
#
# COMPACT_ATOMS: atom_id res chain seq x y z
N MET A 1 3.59 -18.20 -26.39
CA MET A 1 3.46 -16.94 -25.63
C MET A 1 2.08 -16.37 -25.91
N HIS A 2 1.10 -16.62 -25.05
CA HIS A 2 -0.25 -16.05 -25.20
C HIS A 2 -0.13 -14.55 -24.89
N SER A 3 -0.34 -13.68 -25.87
CA SER A 3 -0.38 -12.24 -25.60
C SER A 3 -1.55 -11.96 -24.67
N LEU A 4 -1.30 -11.32 -23.52
CA LEU A 4 -2.35 -10.84 -22.61
C LEU A 4 -3.43 -10.13 -23.44
N SER A 5 -4.67 -10.57 -23.30
CA SER A 5 -5.80 -9.95 -23.99
C SER A 5 -5.89 -8.48 -23.55
N GLN A 6 -6.24 -7.57 -24.46
CA GLN A 6 -6.38 -6.15 -24.14
C GLN A 6 -7.32 -5.93 -22.94
N ALA A 7 -8.34 -6.76 -22.80
CA ALA A 7 -9.26 -6.75 -21.66
C ALA A 7 -8.57 -7.05 -20.32
N GLU A 8 -7.60 -7.98 -20.28
CA GLU A 8 -6.89 -8.31 -19.04
C GLU A 8 -6.00 -7.17 -18.57
N ARG A 9 -5.41 -6.42 -19.51
CA ARG A 9 -4.59 -5.25 -19.21
C ARG A 9 -5.44 -4.15 -18.57
N GLN A 10 -6.63 -3.89 -19.10
CA GLN A 10 -7.56 -2.88 -18.58
C GLN A 10 -8.01 -3.19 -17.15
N GLU A 11 -8.34 -4.44 -16.87
CA GLU A 11 -8.76 -4.87 -15.54
C GLU A 11 -7.62 -4.77 -14.50
N SER A 12 -6.36 -5.00 -14.90
CA SER A 12 -5.21 -4.80 -14.02
C SER A 12 -4.98 -3.32 -13.72
N VAL A 13 -5.10 -2.46 -14.72
CA VAL A 13 -5.04 -1.00 -14.51
C VAL A 13 -6.16 -0.55 -13.57
N LYS A 14 -7.37 -1.10 -13.71
CA LYS A 14 -8.49 -0.81 -12.81
C LYS A 14 -8.19 -1.20 -11.36
N ALA A 15 -7.64 -2.40 -11.14
CA ALA A 15 -7.21 -2.85 -9.81
C ALA A 15 -6.13 -1.93 -9.23
N GLY A 16 -5.13 -1.55 -10.03
CA GLY A 16 -4.11 -0.59 -9.63
C GLY A 16 -4.70 0.77 -9.24
N LEU A 17 -5.59 1.33 -10.06
CA LEU A 17 -6.24 2.60 -9.80
C LEU A 17 -7.07 2.56 -8.50
N LEU A 18 -7.83 1.48 -8.27
CA LEU A 18 -8.53 1.29 -7.01
C LEU A 18 -7.57 1.24 -5.83
N GLY A 19 -6.46 0.51 -5.96
CA GLY A 19 -5.41 0.47 -4.94
C GLY A 19 -4.88 1.86 -4.62
N ALA A 20 -4.57 2.67 -5.62
CA ALA A 20 -4.11 4.05 -5.45
C ALA A 20 -5.16 4.95 -4.77
N VAL A 21 -6.41 4.91 -5.25
CA VAL A 21 -7.51 5.74 -4.74
C VAL A 21 -7.84 5.41 -3.29
N VAL A 22 -7.76 4.14 -2.90
CA VAL A 22 -7.96 3.69 -1.51
C VAL A 22 -6.72 3.97 -0.65
N GLY A 23 -5.53 3.81 -1.20
CA GLY A 23 -4.27 4.01 -0.49
C GLY A 23 -4.08 5.44 0.02
N VAL A 24 -4.50 6.45 -0.75
CA VAL A 24 -4.37 7.87 -0.36
C VAL A 24 -5.11 8.22 0.94
N PRO A 25 -6.42 8.00 1.08
CA PRO A 25 -7.12 8.31 2.32
C PRO A 25 -6.61 7.46 3.49
N LEU A 26 -6.18 6.21 3.24
CA LEU A 26 -5.58 5.37 4.28
C LEU A 26 -4.27 5.94 4.80
N ILE A 27 -3.33 6.33 3.92
CA ILE A 27 -2.06 6.90 4.38
C ILE A 27 -2.28 8.23 5.10
N LEU A 28 -3.18 9.09 4.61
CA LEU A 28 -3.53 10.34 5.27
C LEU A 28 -4.16 10.09 6.66
N GLY A 29 -5.06 9.12 6.77
CA GLY A 29 -5.68 8.73 8.03
C GLY A 29 -4.65 8.19 9.04
N LEU A 30 -3.77 7.29 8.60
CA LEU A 30 -2.70 6.71 9.44
C LEU A 30 -1.72 7.79 9.90
N SER A 31 -1.30 8.68 9.00
CA SER A 31 -0.43 9.81 9.33
C SER A 31 -1.08 10.78 10.33
N ALA A 32 -2.38 11.05 10.20
CA ALA A 32 -3.12 11.87 11.15
C ALA A 32 -3.23 11.20 12.54
N LEU A 33 -3.44 9.88 12.58
CA LEU A 33 -3.47 9.10 13.82
C LEU A 33 -2.10 9.11 14.51
N ASN A 34 -1.03 8.88 13.75
CA ASN A 34 0.34 8.91 14.26
C ASN A 34 0.73 10.29 14.82
N GLY A 35 0.30 11.37 14.15
CA GLY A 35 0.48 12.74 14.64
C GLY A 35 -0.24 13.02 15.96
N LYS A 36 -1.46 12.49 16.13
CA LYS A 36 -2.21 12.63 17.40
C LYS A 36 -1.61 11.82 18.54
N LEU A 37 -1.07 10.64 18.25
CA LEU A 37 -0.47 9.76 19.25
C LEU A 37 0.93 10.23 19.68
N GLY A 38 1.54 11.18 18.96
CA GLY A 38 2.88 11.71 19.27
C GLY A 38 4.00 10.67 19.12
N VAL A 39 3.71 9.54 18.46
CA VAL A 39 4.65 8.41 18.34
C VAL A 39 5.64 8.62 17.20
N LEU A 40 5.23 9.32 16.13
CA LEU A 40 6.11 9.71 15.03
C LEU A 40 6.43 11.19 15.13
N ASN A 41 7.70 11.56 14.94
CA ASN A 41 8.04 12.96 14.70
C ASN A 41 7.29 13.42 13.43
N PRO A 42 6.47 14.48 13.53
CA PRO A 42 5.56 14.91 12.46
C PRO A 42 6.26 15.16 11.12
N ASP A 43 7.53 15.57 11.13
CA ASP A 43 8.25 15.97 9.94
C ASP A 43 8.83 14.82 9.09
N LEU A 44 8.92 13.59 9.60
CA LEU A 44 9.71 12.54 8.92
C LEU A 44 8.93 11.79 7.83
N PHE A 45 7.63 11.49 8.04
CA PHE A 45 6.82 10.72 7.07
C PHE A 45 5.33 11.06 7.01
N SER A 46 4.85 12.03 7.79
CA SER A 46 3.44 12.43 7.72
C SER A 46 3.26 13.45 6.59
N PRO A 47 2.52 13.14 5.51
CA PRO A 47 2.21 14.13 4.48
C PRO A 47 1.43 15.34 5.04
N ILE A 48 0.81 15.17 6.21
CA ILE A 48 0.01 16.19 6.88
C ILE A 48 0.86 17.09 7.78
N ALA A 49 1.97 16.57 8.32
CA ALA A 49 2.78 17.28 9.28
C ALA A 49 4.17 17.66 8.76
N ALA A 50 4.53 17.23 7.55
CA ALA A 50 5.70 17.72 6.85
C ALA A 50 5.56 19.22 6.54
N THR A 51 6.55 19.98 6.99
CA THR A 51 6.68 21.42 6.76
C THR A 51 7.15 21.77 5.34
N ASN A 52 7.62 20.78 4.58
CA ASN A 52 8.18 20.94 3.24
C ASN A 52 7.23 20.35 2.17
N TRP A 53 6.75 21.20 1.25
CA TRP A 53 5.79 20.81 0.21
C TRP A 53 6.36 19.76 -0.77
N GLN A 54 7.67 19.78 -1.03
CA GLN A 54 8.31 18.78 -1.88
C GLN A 54 8.26 17.39 -1.22
N GLN A 55 8.49 17.30 0.09
CA GLN A 55 8.38 16.02 0.82
C GLN A 55 6.96 15.46 0.78
N VAL A 56 5.94 16.32 0.93
CA VAL A 56 4.53 15.92 0.84
C VAL A 56 4.21 15.36 -0.54
N ILE A 57 4.60 16.06 -1.61
CA ILE A 57 4.30 15.63 -2.99
C ILE A 57 5.04 14.33 -3.33
N VAL A 58 6.34 14.27 -3.05
CA VAL A 58 7.16 13.09 -3.38
C VAL A 58 6.72 11.88 -2.55
N GLY A 59 6.50 12.05 -1.24
CA GLY A 59 6.02 10.99 -0.35
C GLY A 59 4.64 10.48 -0.76
N SER A 60 3.72 11.39 -1.10
CA SER A 60 2.39 11.04 -1.59
C SER A 60 2.45 10.31 -2.93
N ALA A 61 3.32 10.75 -3.85
CA ALA A 61 3.53 10.09 -5.13
C ALA A 61 4.08 8.67 -4.93
N ILE A 62 5.09 8.48 -4.08
CA ILE A 62 5.63 7.15 -3.74
C ILE A 62 4.52 6.27 -3.15
N ALA A 63 3.70 6.80 -2.24
CA ALA A 63 2.59 6.06 -1.66
C ALA A 63 1.54 5.65 -2.70
N LEU A 64 1.13 6.59 -3.55
CA LEU A 64 0.24 6.36 -4.68
C LEU A 64 0.76 5.25 -5.61
N PHE A 65 2.01 5.35 -6.07
CA PHE A 65 2.61 4.35 -6.93
C PHE A 65 2.78 3.00 -6.24
N SER A 66 3.12 2.98 -4.95
CA SER A 66 3.21 1.74 -4.17
C SER A 66 1.86 1.02 -4.11
N CYS A 67 0.79 1.75 -3.79
CA CYS A 67 -0.57 1.19 -3.72
C CYS A 67 -1.10 0.80 -5.10
N PHE A 68 -0.76 1.56 -6.15
CA PHE A 68 -1.07 1.20 -7.54
C PHE A 68 -0.40 -0.13 -7.95
N LEU A 69 0.92 -0.22 -7.77
CA LEU A 69 1.70 -1.41 -8.13
C LEU A 69 1.28 -2.63 -7.30
N PHE A 70 0.98 -2.42 -6.01
CA PHE A 70 0.40 -3.46 -5.17
C PHE A 70 -0.93 -3.94 -5.74
N GLY A 71 -1.87 -3.03 -6.08
CA GLY A 71 -3.17 -3.41 -6.62
C GLY A 71 -3.09 -4.18 -7.94
N VAL A 72 -2.22 -3.75 -8.86
CA VAL A 72 -1.94 -4.49 -10.10
C VAL A 72 -1.43 -5.89 -9.78
N THR A 73 -0.43 -6.00 -8.91
CA THR A 73 0.22 -7.28 -8.57
C THR A 73 -0.73 -8.20 -7.82
N TYR A 74 -1.49 -7.66 -6.88
CA TYR A 74 -2.42 -8.38 -6.03
C TYR A 74 -3.52 -9.08 -6.83
N ARG A 75 -4.01 -8.45 -7.90
CA ARG A 75 -4.96 -9.07 -8.84
C ARG A 75 -4.41 -10.35 -9.47
N TYR A 76 -3.11 -10.40 -9.78
CA TYR A 76 -2.48 -11.61 -10.32
C TYR A 76 -2.23 -12.68 -9.27
N ILE A 77 -2.02 -12.27 -8.01
CA ILE A 77 -1.79 -13.16 -6.87
C ILE A 77 -3.08 -13.86 -6.45
N ILE A 78 -4.22 -13.15 -6.42
CA ILE A 78 -5.53 -13.78 -6.23
C ILE A 78 -5.96 -14.46 -7.52
N ARG A 79 -5.46 -15.66 -7.75
CA ARG A 79 -6.11 -16.64 -8.62
C ARG A 79 -7.13 -17.44 -7.81
N GLN A 80 -7.95 -18.21 -8.51
CA GLN A 80 -9.06 -19.00 -7.95
C GLN A 80 -8.63 -19.99 -6.85
N ASP A 81 -7.33 -20.28 -6.70
CA ASP A 81 -6.82 -21.11 -5.61
C ASP A 81 -6.90 -20.40 -4.26
N ALA A 82 -7.77 -20.94 -3.39
CA ALA A 82 -8.01 -20.49 -2.03
C ALA A 82 -6.85 -20.82 -1.07
N ASN A 83 -5.63 -20.41 -1.40
CA ASN A 83 -4.47 -20.55 -0.52
C ASN A 83 -4.29 -19.27 0.33
N PRO A 84 -4.79 -19.25 1.60
CA PRO A 84 -4.72 -18.05 2.45
C PRO A 84 -3.27 -17.61 2.73
N HIS A 85 -2.31 -18.54 2.71
CA HIS A 85 -0.90 -18.25 2.90
C HIS A 85 -0.28 -17.40 1.78
N LEU A 86 -0.77 -17.52 0.54
CA LEU A 86 -0.26 -16.70 -0.57
C LEU A 86 -0.69 -15.23 -0.43
N ARG A 87 -1.91 -14.98 0.07
CA ARG A 87 -2.41 -13.62 0.30
C ARG A 87 -1.66 -12.91 1.42
N SER A 88 -1.49 -13.56 2.57
CA SER A 88 -0.77 -12.97 3.71
C SER A 88 0.72 -12.79 3.40
N GLY A 89 1.33 -13.72 2.67
CA GLY A 89 2.71 -13.59 2.19
C GLY A 89 2.91 -12.40 1.25
N ALA A 90 1.97 -12.15 0.35
CA ALA A 90 2.01 -11.01 -0.56
C ALA A 90 1.95 -9.66 0.17
N ILE A 91 1.01 -9.50 1.12
CA ILE A 91 0.98 -8.29 1.97
C ILE A 91 2.28 -8.16 2.74
N GLY A 92 2.74 -9.25 3.37
CA GLY A 92 3.95 -9.25 4.18
C GLY A 92 5.17 -8.79 3.39
N ALA A 93 5.37 -9.31 2.18
CA ALA A 93 6.49 -8.92 1.32
C ALA A 93 6.45 -7.43 0.95
N PHE A 94 5.32 -6.93 0.44
CA PHE A 94 5.21 -5.52 0.04
C PHE A 94 5.26 -4.57 1.24
N ALA A 95 4.65 -4.93 2.37
CA ALA A 95 4.65 -4.12 3.58
C ALA A 95 6.04 -4.02 4.20
N LEU A 96 6.77 -5.14 4.24
CA LEU A 96 8.15 -5.17 4.73
C LEU A 96 9.08 -4.37 3.82
N VAL A 97 9.00 -4.56 2.49
CA VAL A 97 9.84 -3.78 1.56
C VAL A 97 9.61 -2.29 1.71
N ARG A 98 8.35 -1.86 1.81
CA ARG A 98 8.00 -0.44 2.04
C ARG A 98 8.50 0.06 3.40
N GLY A 99 8.19 -0.67 4.47
CA GLY A 99 8.50 -0.23 5.83
C GLY A 99 10.01 -0.24 6.13
N LEU A 100 10.75 -1.22 5.60
CA LEU A 100 12.21 -1.26 5.71
C LEU A 100 12.87 -0.13 4.92
N ALA A 101 12.36 0.23 3.75
CA ALA A 101 12.86 1.38 3.00
C ALA A 101 12.65 2.70 3.75
N GLN A 102 11.52 2.87 4.44
CA GLN A 102 11.31 4.03 5.32
C GLN A 102 12.26 4.01 6.51
N LEU A 103 12.43 2.85 7.15
CA LEU A 103 13.31 2.67 8.30
C LEU A 103 14.79 2.95 7.98
N GLU A 104 15.26 2.57 6.79
CA GLU A 104 16.63 2.85 6.33
C GLU A 104 16.98 4.34 6.42
N THR A 105 16.04 5.22 6.07
CA THR A 105 16.25 6.67 6.07
C THR A 105 16.32 7.31 7.46
N ILE A 106 15.82 6.63 8.50
CA ILE A 106 15.79 7.15 9.89
C ILE A 106 16.49 6.24 10.90
N TRP A 107 17.22 5.24 10.43
CA TRP A 107 17.82 4.21 11.26
C TRP A 107 18.70 4.78 12.40
N GLN A 108 19.51 5.79 12.08
CA GLN A 108 20.43 6.40 13.04
C GLN A 108 19.80 7.52 13.89
N SER A 109 18.71 8.11 13.41
CA SER A 109 18.08 9.30 14.01
C SER A 109 16.85 8.99 14.86
N SER A 110 16.49 7.70 14.98
CA SER A 110 15.24 7.29 15.59
C SER A 110 15.37 6.08 16.51
N SER A 111 14.41 5.95 17.43
CA SER A 111 14.30 4.85 18.38
C SER A 111 13.44 3.68 17.88
N TRP A 112 13.61 2.51 18.48
CA TRP A 112 12.88 1.29 18.13
C TRP A 112 11.34 1.39 18.11
N PRO A 113 10.64 2.19 18.94
CA PRO A 113 9.18 2.30 18.86
C PRO A 113 8.72 2.90 17.54
N VAL A 114 9.43 3.92 17.04
CA VAL A 114 9.16 4.57 15.75
C VAL A 114 9.32 3.57 14.59
N TRP A 115 10.32 2.69 14.68
CA TRP A 115 10.53 1.64 13.68
C TRP A 115 9.33 0.69 13.60
N LEU A 116 8.80 0.26 14.74
CA LEU A 116 7.61 -0.58 14.79
C LEU A 116 6.37 0.14 14.25
N THR A 117 6.24 1.44 14.50
CA THR A 117 5.13 2.24 13.97
C THR A 117 5.19 2.38 12.46
N LEU A 118 6.37 2.54 11.85
CA LEU A 118 6.49 2.59 10.39
C LEU A 118 6.19 1.24 9.73
N LEU A 119 6.68 0.15 10.34
CA LEU A 119 6.35 -1.19 9.89
C LEU A 119 4.83 -1.43 10.00
N SER A 120 4.22 -1.13 11.15
CA SER A 120 2.79 -1.33 11.34
C SER A 120 1.94 -0.43 10.44
N GLU A 121 2.36 0.81 10.17
CA GLU A 121 1.71 1.71 9.21
C GLU A 121 1.74 1.11 7.79
N SER A 122 2.89 0.61 7.35
CA SER A 122 3.03 -0.03 6.04
C SER A 122 2.15 -1.29 5.91
N PHE A 123 2.07 -2.09 6.97
CA PHE A 123 1.15 -3.24 7.03
C PHE A 123 -0.31 -2.80 7.01
N ALA A 124 -0.70 -1.81 7.82
CA ALA A 124 -2.06 -1.31 7.91
C ALA A 124 -2.53 -0.72 6.57
N LEU A 125 -1.66 0.04 5.89
CA LEU A 125 -1.94 0.61 4.58
C LEU A 125 -2.24 -0.49 3.55
N LEU A 126 -1.34 -1.46 3.38
CA LEU A 126 -1.50 -2.49 2.36
C LEU A 126 -2.60 -3.49 2.70
N MET A 127 -2.82 -3.78 3.98
CA MET A 127 -3.95 -4.58 4.43
C MET A 127 -5.28 -3.88 4.13
N GLY A 128 -5.39 -2.57 4.40
CA GLY A 128 -6.58 -1.79 4.05
C GLY A 128 -6.84 -1.76 2.54
N VAL A 129 -5.79 -1.56 1.73
CA VAL A 129 -5.90 -1.63 0.26
C VAL A 129 -6.34 -3.03 -0.20
N GLN A 130 -5.78 -4.10 0.37
CA GLN A 130 -6.22 -5.45 0.08
C GLN A 130 -7.71 -5.64 0.39
N ILE A 131 -8.17 -5.24 1.57
CA ILE A 131 -9.58 -5.42 1.97
C ILE A 131 -10.50 -4.73 0.97
N ALA A 132 -10.15 -3.53 0.53
CA ALA A 132 -10.91 -2.82 -0.48
C ALA A 132 -10.88 -3.49 -1.86
N LEU A 133 -9.75 -4.08 -2.26
CA LEU A 133 -9.64 -4.85 -3.50
C LEU A 133 -10.44 -6.15 -3.44
N ASP A 134 -10.37 -6.89 -2.33
CA ASP A 134 -11.17 -8.08 -2.08
C ASP A 134 -12.67 -7.75 -2.15
N TRP A 135 -13.08 -6.64 -1.54
CA TRP A 135 -14.45 -6.15 -1.63
C TRP A 135 -14.85 -5.76 -3.07
N ALA A 136 -13.99 -5.03 -3.79
CA ALA A 136 -14.24 -4.66 -5.19
C ALA A 136 -14.34 -5.89 -6.11
N ILE A 137 -13.55 -6.93 -5.86
CA ILE A 137 -13.63 -8.21 -6.57
C ILE A 137 -14.94 -8.93 -6.24
N ALA A 138 -15.34 -8.96 -4.97
CA ALA A 138 -16.60 -9.57 -4.53
C ALA A 138 -17.84 -8.89 -5.13
N GLN A 139 -17.80 -7.57 -5.31
CA GLN A 139 -18.85 -6.78 -5.99
C GLN A 139 -18.80 -6.90 -7.53
N GLY A 140 -17.81 -7.62 -8.09
CA GLY A 140 -17.61 -7.74 -9.53
C GLY A 140 -17.11 -6.45 -10.20
N TRP A 141 -16.65 -5.46 -9.43
CA TRP A 141 -16.09 -4.22 -9.98
C TRP A 141 -14.75 -4.47 -10.66
N VAL A 142 -13.98 -5.47 -10.20
CA VAL A 142 -12.76 -5.94 -10.84
C VAL A 142 -12.88 -7.44 -11.02
N LYS A 143 -12.61 -7.93 -12.23
CA LYS A 143 -12.61 -9.38 -12.46
C LYS A 143 -11.32 -10.01 -11.93
N SER A 144 -11.46 -11.10 -11.17
CA SER A 144 -10.33 -11.95 -10.83
C SER A 144 -9.66 -12.47 -12.10
N PHE A 145 -8.35 -12.71 -12.04
CA PHE A 145 -7.62 -13.20 -13.19
C PHE A 145 -7.99 -14.67 -13.44
N GLN A 146 -8.61 -14.95 -14.58
CA GLN A 146 -8.84 -16.32 -15.08
C GLN A 146 -7.64 -16.66 -15.96
N GLY A 147 -6.69 -17.43 -15.41
CA GLY A 147 -5.52 -17.89 -16.14
C GLY A 147 -5.82 -19.09 -17.02
#